data_AF-A0A938MBC0-F1
#
_entry.id   AF-A0A938MBC0-F1
#
_cell.length_a   1.000
_cell.length_b   1.000
_cell.length_c   1.000
_cell.angle_alpha   90.00
_cell.angle_beta   90.00
_cell.angle_gamma   90.00
#
_symmetry.space_group_name_H-M   'P 1'
#
loop_
_entity.id
_entity.type
_entity.pdbx_description
1 polymer ?
#
loop_
_entity_poly.entity_id
_entity_poly.type
_entity_poly.pdbx_seq_one_letter_code
_entity_poly.pdbx_strand_id
1 'polypeptide(L)'
;MTVSEFVAKWQKAALTERAAAQQHFLDLCDLLEHPKPAQADPTGEWFTFEKGAAKHGGGDGFADVWKRGFFGWEYKGKHKDLDAAYDQLLQYREALENPPLLVVCDMDRIVVHTNFTATVAEVHDIPLAELHQPRHLEILRAVFHSPDKLKPGITSEIITAEAASRLADIAQILRARGLDAHQVAHFLDRIVFCLFAEDIGLLPPNLFSRVVEKTRDSPSRFSKLISQLFDAMAQGGDFGLEVIRRFNGSLFVPGPVLELTQAEIESVHAAAQLEWSAVDPSIFGTLFERGMDPAKRAQLGAHYTSREDIETLVEPVVMQPLRREWQELRDAVESLVTTGKKRTW
;
A
#
# COMPACT_ATOMS: atom_id res chain seq x y z
N MET A 1 -13.17 9.93 12.56
CA MET A 1 -13.12 9.15 13.83
C MET A 1 -11.78 8.43 13.87
N THR A 2 -11.17 8.27 15.05
CA THR A 2 -9.86 7.58 15.17
C THR A 2 -10.01 6.05 15.25
N VAL A 3 -8.92 5.32 14.97
CA VAL A 3 -8.90 3.84 15.08
C VAL A 3 -9.24 3.39 16.49
N SER A 4 -8.66 4.01 17.52
CA SER A 4 -8.92 3.66 18.92
C SER A 4 -10.38 3.89 19.32
N GLU A 5 -11.01 4.97 18.84
CA GLU A 5 -12.45 5.22 19.06
C GLU A 5 -13.32 4.17 18.37
N PHE A 6 -12.97 3.78 17.14
CA PHE A 6 -13.67 2.74 16.40
C PHE A 6 -13.64 1.39 17.14
N VAL A 7 -12.43 0.95 17.50
CA VAL A 7 -12.21 -0.32 18.21
C VAL A 7 -12.95 -0.31 19.54
N ALA A 8 -12.81 0.76 20.33
CA ALA A 8 -13.48 0.87 21.63
C ALA A 8 -15.01 0.85 21.52
N LYS A 9 -15.59 1.45 20.47
CA LYS A 9 -17.03 1.46 20.20
C LYS A 9 -17.52 0.05 19.87
N TRP A 10 -16.90 -0.60 18.91
CA TRP A 10 -17.39 -1.87 18.35
C TRP A 10 -17.05 -3.08 19.20
N GLN A 11 -15.96 -3.03 19.98
CA GLN A 11 -15.65 -4.07 20.95
C GLN A 11 -16.73 -4.21 22.04
N LYS A 12 -17.40 -3.11 22.42
CA LYS A 12 -18.45 -3.09 23.45
C LYS A 12 -19.87 -3.28 22.90
N ALA A 13 -20.04 -3.25 21.58
CA ALA A 13 -21.35 -3.35 20.95
C ALA A 13 -21.93 -4.76 21.15
N ALA A 14 -23.13 -4.84 21.71
CA ALA A 14 -23.91 -6.07 21.90
C ALA A 14 -25.19 -6.08 21.04
N LEU A 15 -25.20 -5.30 19.97
CA LEU A 15 -26.32 -5.16 19.06
C LEU A 15 -26.47 -6.40 18.16
N THR A 16 -27.70 -6.70 17.74
CA THR A 16 -27.96 -7.72 16.72
C THR A 16 -27.37 -7.29 15.37
N GLU A 17 -27.04 -8.25 14.50
CA GLU A 17 -26.56 -8.04 13.13
C GLU A 17 -27.32 -6.92 12.39
N ARG A 18 -28.63 -7.08 12.25
CA ARG A 18 -29.52 -6.12 11.56
C ARG A 18 -29.48 -4.70 12.14
N ALA A 19 -29.25 -4.57 13.45
CA ALA A 19 -29.22 -3.28 14.13
C ALA A 19 -27.85 -2.60 14.05
N ALA A 20 -26.78 -3.35 13.74
CA ALA A 20 -25.41 -2.86 13.78
C ALA A 20 -24.74 -2.74 12.41
N ALA A 21 -25.06 -3.60 11.43
CA ALA A 21 -24.33 -3.70 10.16
C ALA A 21 -24.17 -2.37 9.43
N GLN A 22 -25.27 -1.64 9.20
CA GLN A 22 -25.22 -0.35 8.51
C GLN A 22 -24.41 0.69 9.30
N GLN A 23 -24.63 0.80 10.61
CA GLN A 23 -23.89 1.76 11.43
C GLN A 23 -22.39 1.43 11.50
N HIS A 24 -22.02 0.15 11.59
CA HIS A 24 -20.63 -0.31 11.55
C HIS A 24 -19.96 0.08 10.25
N PHE A 25 -20.64 -0.13 9.13
CA PHE A 25 -20.11 0.25 7.83
C PHE A 25 -19.97 1.77 7.66
N LEU A 26 -20.95 2.56 8.14
CA LEU A 26 -20.85 4.02 8.09
C LEU A 26 -19.70 4.55 8.95
N ASP A 27 -19.44 3.93 10.10
CA ASP A 27 -18.29 4.24 10.93
C ASP A 27 -16.97 3.87 10.24
N LEU A 28 -16.91 2.75 9.49
CA LEU A 28 -15.75 2.42 8.66
C LEU A 28 -15.49 3.49 7.59
N CYS A 29 -16.54 4.01 6.94
CA CYS A 29 -16.40 5.14 6.01
C CYS A 29 -15.77 6.36 6.72
N ASP A 30 -16.25 6.71 7.93
CA ASP A 30 -15.72 7.84 8.71
C ASP A 30 -14.29 7.60 9.23
N LEU A 31 -13.89 6.35 9.47
CA LEU A 31 -12.53 5.96 9.85
C LEU A 31 -11.55 6.11 8.68
N LEU A 32 -12.00 5.73 7.48
CA LEU A 32 -11.17 5.64 6.28
C LEU A 32 -11.27 6.90 5.40
N GLU A 33 -11.93 7.95 5.91
CA GLU A 33 -12.19 9.21 5.21
C GLU A 33 -12.83 9.00 3.83
N HIS A 34 -13.69 7.97 3.72
CA HIS A 34 -14.40 7.62 2.50
C HIS A 34 -15.84 8.16 2.56
N PRO A 35 -16.38 8.74 1.46
CA PRO A 35 -17.79 9.15 1.40
C PRO A 35 -18.75 8.00 1.75
N LYS A 36 -19.84 8.29 2.46
CA LYS A 36 -20.88 7.29 2.78
C LYS A 36 -21.69 6.91 1.54
N PRO A 37 -22.32 5.72 1.47
CA PRO A 37 -23.04 5.26 0.27
C PRO A 37 -23.99 6.31 -0.33
N ALA A 38 -24.99 6.75 0.43
CA ALA A 38 -25.98 7.73 -0.05
C ALA A 38 -25.41 9.14 -0.30
N GLN A 39 -24.24 9.47 0.24
CA GLN A 39 -23.56 10.74 -0.02
C GLN A 39 -22.78 10.67 -1.34
N ALA A 40 -22.10 9.55 -1.59
CA ALA A 40 -21.32 9.32 -2.79
C ALA A 40 -22.24 9.05 -3.99
N ASP A 41 -23.31 8.27 -3.76
CA ASP A 41 -24.23 7.78 -4.76
C ASP A 41 -25.68 7.79 -4.24
N PRO A 42 -26.39 8.92 -4.39
CA PRO A 42 -27.76 9.04 -3.93
C PRO A 42 -28.76 8.12 -4.64
N THR A 43 -28.42 7.61 -5.84
CA THR A 43 -29.30 6.73 -6.63
C THR A 43 -29.01 5.25 -6.40
N GLY A 44 -27.87 4.90 -5.82
CA GLY A 44 -27.45 3.52 -5.54
C GLY A 44 -27.08 2.72 -6.79
N GLU A 45 -26.74 3.40 -7.88
CA GLU A 45 -26.34 2.80 -9.14
C GLU A 45 -25.00 2.04 -9.05
N TRP A 46 -24.08 2.52 -8.22
CA TRP A 46 -22.72 2.01 -8.09
C TRP A 46 -22.21 1.91 -6.64
N PHE A 47 -22.91 2.46 -5.65
CA PHE A 47 -22.58 2.26 -4.23
C PHE A 47 -23.82 2.35 -3.34
N THR A 48 -24.26 1.22 -2.77
CA THR A 48 -25.49 1.17 -1.95
C THR A 48 -25.45 0.10 -0.87
N PHE A 49 -26.32 0.26 0.11
CA PHE A 49 -26.75 -0.83 0.98
C PHE A 49 -27.78 -1.72 0.28
N GLU A 50 -27.90 -2.97 0.73
CA GLU A 50 -28.93 -3.93 0.33
C GLU A 50 -29.07 -4.07 -1.20
N LYS A 51 -27.95 -4.23 -1.90
CA LYS A 51 -27.95 -4.40 -3.36
C LYS A 51 -28.57 -5.76 -3.69
N GLY A 52 -29.78 -5.72 -4.27
CA GLY A 52 -30.47 -6.90 -4.75
C GLY A 52 -29.71 -7.61 -5.87
N ALA A 53 -29.69 -8.94 -5.80
CA ALA A 53 -29.01 -9.81 -6.74
C ALA A 53 -29.88 -11.06 -7.00
N ALA A 54 -30.26 -11.26 -8.26
CA ALA A 54 -31.02 -12.44 -8.65
C ALA A 54 -30.11 -13.68 -8.53
N LYS A 55 -30.47 -14.68 -7.72
CA LYS A 55 -29.67 -15.90 -7.57
C LYS A 55 -29.80 -16.79 -8.80
N HIS A 56 -28.70 -17.47 -9.15
CA HIS A 56 -28.75 -18.63 -10.05
C HIS A 56 -29.49 -19.78 -9.33
N GLY A 57 -30.79 -19.96 -9.62
CA GLY A 57 -31.62 -21.00 -8.99
C GLY A 57 -32.98 -20.57 -8.44
N GLY A 58 -33.37 -19.29 -8.59
CA GLY A 58 -34.72 -18.82 -8.23
C GLY A 58 -34.85 -18.45 -6.75
N GLY A 59 -34.36 -17.26 -6.41
CA GLY A 59 -34.55 -16.60 -5.11
C GLY A 59 -33.87 -15.24 -5.09
N ASP A 60 -34.39 -14.31 -4.30
CA ASP A 60 -33.79 -12.99 -4.13
C ASP A 60 -32.65 -13.09 -3.11
N GLY A 61 -31.44 -12.71 -3.50
CA GLY A 61 -30.30 -12.48 -2.61
C GLY A 61 -30.00 -10.99 -2.54
N PHE A 62 -29.32 -10.56 -1.47
CA PHE A 62 -28.80 -9.21 -1.37
C PHE A 62 -27.41 -9.27 -0.74
N ALA A 63 -26.51 -8.40 -1.19
CA ALA A 63 -25.35 -8.04 -0.39
C ALA A 63 -25.72 -6.89 0.53
N ASP A 64 -25.28 -6.96 1.78
CA ASP A 64 -25.51 -5.88 2.75
C ASP A 64 -24.93 -4.55 2.27
N VAL A 65 -23.75 -4.57 1.66
CA VAL A 65 -23.15 -3.41 1.00
C VAL A 65 -22.49 -3.81 -0.31
N TRP A 66 -22.65 -2.98 -1.33
CA TRP A 66 -21.99 -3.19 -2.61
C TRP A 66 -21.47 -1.89 -3.19
N LYS A 67 -20.22 -1.91 -3.66
CA LYS A 67 -19.60 -0.82 -4.42
C LYS A 67 -19.04 -1.40 -5.72
N ARG A 68 -19.60 -0.96 -6.86
CA ARG A 68 -19.25 -1.45 -8.20
C ARG A 68 -17.76 -1.32 -8.46
N GLY A 69 -17.12 -2.42 -8.85
CA GLY A 69 -15.68 -2.47 -9.11
C GLY A 69 -14.79 -2.49 -7.87
N PHE A 70 -15.36 -2.59 -6.66
CA PHE A 70 -14.61 -2.61 -5.40
C PHE A 70 -14.92 -3.85 -4.58
N PHE A 71 -16.14 -3.97 -4.07
CA PHE A 71 -16.49 -5.07 -3.19
C PHE A 71 -17.99 -5.41 -3.21
N GLY A 72 -18.28 -6.69 -2.95
CA GLY A 72 -19.51 -7.11 -2.29
C GLY A 72 -19.20 -7.38 -0.82
N TRP A 73 -20.05 -6.91 0.09
CA TRP A 73 -19.84 -6.99 1.53
C TRP A 73 -21.05 -7.62 2.20
N GLU A 74 -20.82 -8.66 3.01
CA GLU A 74 -21.84 -9.38 3.77
C GLU A 74 -21.50 -9.35 5.27
N TYR A 75 -22.51 -9.08 6.09
CA TYR A 75 -22.40 -9.12 7.54
C TYR A 75 -22.95 -10.42 8.11
N LYS A 76 -22.43 -10.77 9.29
CA LYS A 76 -23.05 -11.68 10.24
C LYS A 76 -23.04 -11.08 11.63
N GLY A 77 -23.86 -11.62 12.52
CA GLY A 77 -23.78 -11.30 13.95
C GLY A 77 -22.42 -11.72 14.53
N LYS A 78 -21.99 -11.08 15.62
CA LYS A 78 -20.72 -11.38 16.28
C LYS A 78 -20.49 -12.88 16.52
N HIS A 79 -19.28 -13.35 16.20
CA HIS A 79 -18.84 -14.74 16.36
C HIS A 79 -19.65 -15.77 15.56
N LYS A 80 -20.37 -15.33 14.53
CA LYS A 80 -21.06 -16.22 13.60
C LYS A 80 -20.09 -16.70 12.52
N ASP A 81 -20.57 -17.70 11.78
CA ASP A 81 -19.83 -18.33 10.70
C ASP A 81 -19.70 -17.37 9.50
N LEU A 82 -18.47 -16.91 9.27
CA LEU A 82 -18.11 -16.06 8.14
C LEU A 82 -17.95 -16.84 6.83
N ASP A 83 -17.68 -18.15 6.87
CA ASP A 83 -17.60 -18.98 5.67
C ASP A 83 -18.99 -19.09 5.03
N ALA A 84 -20.04 -19.20 5.85
CA ALA A 84 -21.43 -19.15 5.36
C ALA A 84 -21.78 -17.81 4.69
N ALA A 85 -21.24 -16.69 5.18
CA ALA A 85 -21.39 -15.37 4.56
C ALA A 85 -20.65 -15.30 3.21
N TYR A 86 -19.48 -15.90 3.15
CA TYR A 86 -18.67 -15.97 1.95
C TYR A 86 -19.34 -16.81 0.86
N ASP A 87 -19.91 -17.96 1.23
CA ASP A 87 -20.71 -18.80 0.34
C ASP A 87 -21.92 -18.05 -0.25
N GLN A 88 -22.54 -17.16 0.54
CA GLN A 88 -23.62 -16.30 0.03
C GLN A 88 -23.09 -15.34 -1.04
N LEU A 89 -21.99 -14.64 -0.78
CA LEU A 89 -21.35 -13.76 -1.75
C LEU A 89 -20.98 -14.50 -3.05
N LEU A 90 -20.46 -15.73 -2.95
CA LEU A 90 -20.14 -16.56 -4.12
C LEU A 90 -21.37 -16.88 -4.99
N GLN A 91 -22.54 -17.08 -4.39
CA GLN A 91 -23.78 -17.40 -5.13
C GLN A 91 -24.29 -16.26 -6.02
N TYR A 92 -24.01 -15.01 -5.63
CA TYR A 92 -24.56 -13.85 -6.33
C TYR A 92 -23.50 -12.85 -6.83
N ARG A 93 -22.19 -13.17 -6.74
CA ARG A 93 -21.10 -12.32 -7.24
C ARG A 93 -21.27 -11.87 -8.69
N GLU A 94 -21.83 -12.71 -9.56
CA GLU A 94 -22.08 -12.36 -10.97
C GLU A 94 -23.12 -11.24 -11.10
N ALA A 95 -24.20 -11.32 -10.32
CA ALA A 95 -25.24 -10.30 -10.26
C ALA A 95 -24.76 -8.99 -9.59
N LEU A 96 -23.66 -9.05 -8.84
CA LEU A 96 -22.93 -7.89 -8.33
C LEU A 96 -21.84 -7.36 -9.28
N GLU A 97 -21.87 -7.78 -10.55
CA GLU A 97 -20.89 -7.40 -11.58
C GLU A 97 -19.46 -7.88 -11.27
N ASN A 98 -19.34 -9.05 -10.61
CA ASN A 98 -18.06 -9.69 -10.25
C ASN A 98 -17.08 -8.73 -9.57
N PRO A 99 -17.41 -8.23 -8.36
CA PRO A 99 -16.52 -7.32 -7.66
C PRO A 99 -15.17 -8.00 -7.38
N PRO A 100 -14.05 -7.24 -7.42
CA PRO A 100 -12.71 -7.79 -7.21
C PRO A 100 -12.47 -8.29 -5.79
N LEU A 101 -13.27 -7.84 -4.81
CA LEU A 101 -13.19 -8.26 -3.42
C LEU A 101 -14.56 -8.75 -2.92
N LEU A 102 -14.55 -9.83 -2.15
CA LEU A 102 -15.70 -10.34 -1.42
C LEU A 102 -15.36 -10.24 0.07
N VAL A 103 -16.06 -9.37 0.79
CA VAL A 103 -15.73 -9.04 2.18
C VAL A 103 -16.81 -9.57 3.09
N VAL A 104 -16.41 -10.30 4.12
CA VAL A 104 -17.32 -10.80 5.16
C VAL A 104 -16.93 -10.24 6.51
N CYS A 105 -17.92 -9.89 7.33
CA CYS A 105 -17.68 -9.17 8.58
C CYS A 105 -18.64 -9.60 9.69
N ASP A 106 -18.12 -9.90 10.88
CA ASP A 106 -18.93 -10.13 12.08
C ASP A 106 -18.81 -9.00 13.11
N MET A 107 -18.22 -7.87 12.70
CA MET A 107 -17.89 -6.68 13.51
C MET A 107 -16.70 -6.86 14.47
N ASP A 108 -16.28 -8.09 14.77
CA ASP A 108 -15.04 -8.37 15.50
C ASP A 108 -13.91 -8.80 14.55
N ARG A 109 -14.24 -9.26 13.35
CA ARG A 109 -13.32 -9.65 12.28
C ARG A 109 -13.88 -9.18 10.94
N ILE A 110 -12.98 -8.67 10.10
CA ILE A 110 -13.23 -8.37 8.69
C ILE A 110 -12.34 -9.31 7.89
N VAL A 111 -12.93 -10.16 7.05
CA VAL A 111 -12.19 -11.08 6.20
C VAL A 111 -12.40 -10.67 4.75
N VAL A 112 -11.30 -10.35 4.07
CA VAL A 112 -11.28 -9.91 2.67
C VAL A 112 -10.82 -11.08 1.81
N HIS A 113 -11.71 -11.58 0.97
CA HIS A 113 -11.39 -12.58 -0.05
C HIS A 113 -11.19 -11.88 -1.39
N THR A 114 -10.06 -12.14 -2.03
CA THR A 114 -9.79 -11.64 -3.39
C THR A 114 -10.54 -12.48 -4.43
N ASN A 115 -11.12 -11.82 -5.43
CA ASN A 115 -11.97 -12.41 -6.47
C ASN A 115 -11.57 -11.90 -7.87
N PHE A 116 -10.27 -11.82 -8.12
CA PHE A 116 -9.73 -11.47 -9.42
C PHE A 116 -9.71 -12.70 -10.35
N THR A 117 -9.94 -12.46 -11.64
CA THR A 117 -9.84 -13.52 -12.65
C THR A 117 -8.37 -13.89 -12.89
N ALA A 118 -8.13 -15.17 -13.17
CA ALA A 118 -6.80 -15.70 -13.46
C ALA A 118 -5.75 -15.54 -12.34
N THR A 119 -6.20 -15.43 -11.07
CA THR A 119 -5.33 -15.42 -9.89
C THR A 119 -5.76 -16.50 -8.89
N VAL A 120 -4.85 -16.96 -8.05
CA VAL A 120 -5.21 -17.78 -6.87
C VAL A 120 -5.76 -16.84 -5.81
N ALA A 121 -6.94 -17.14 -5.26
CA ALA A 121 -7.54 -16.28 -4.24
C ALA A 121 -6.68 -16.24 -2.96
N GLU A 122 -6.31 -15.05 -2.53
CA GLU A 122 -5.78 -14.75 -1.21
C GLU A 122 -6.88 -14.29 -0.26
N VAL A 123 -6.64 -14.49 1.04
CA VAL A 123 -7.53 -14.10 2.14
C VAL A 123 -6.75 -13.23 3.11
N HIS A 124 -7.31 -12.09 3.46
CA HIS A 124 -6.79 -11.20 4.51
C HIS A 124 -7.76 -11.17 5.69
N ASP A 125 -7.33 -11.63 6.84
CA ASP A 125 -8.09 -11.61 8.09
C ASP A 125 -7.66 -10.40 8.92
N ILE A 126 -8.62 -9.55 9.28
CA ILE A 126 -8.40 -8.32 10.04
C ILE A 126 -9.23 -8.39 11.32
N PRO A 127 -8.64 -8.83 12.44
CA PRO A 127 -9.27 -8.75 13.75
C PRO A 127 -9.44 -7.30 14.19
N LEU A 128 -10.59 -6.94 14.75
CA LEU A 128 -10.89 -5.61 15.28
C LEU A 128 -9.83 -5.17 16.31
N ALA A 129 -9.40 -6.10 17.18
CA ALA A 129 -8.37 -5.84 18.19
C ALA A 129 -7.02 -5.45 17.57
N GLU A 130 -6.75 -5.88 16.33
CA GLU A 130 -5.51 -5.67 15.60
C GLU A 130 -5.61 -4.58 14.53
N LEU A 131 -6.76 -3.91 14.42
CA LEU A 131 -6.98 -2.87 13.41
C LEU A 131 -6.01 -1.69 13.51
N HIS A 132 -5.37 -1.49 14.67
CA HIS A 132 -4.35 -0.46 14.86
C HIS A 132 -3.03 -0.77 14.13
N GLN A 133 -2.81 -2.00 13.65
CA GLN A 133 -1.61 -2.35 12.92
C GLN A 133 -1.61 -1.71 11.52
N PRO A 134 -0.49 -1.10 11.08
CA PRO A 134 -0.42 -0.41 9.79
C PRO A 134 -0.87 -1.26 8.60
N ARG A 135 -0.45 -2.52 8.54
CA ARG A 135 -0.82 -3.45 7.46
C ARG A 135 -2.32 -3.66 7.35
N HIS A 136 -3.04 -3.81 8.47
CA HIS A 136 -4.49 -3.97 8.46
C HIS A 136 -5.21 -2.71 7.96
N LEU A 137 -4.74 -1.52 8.35
CA LEU A 137 -5.27 -0.25 7.84
C LEU A 137 -4.98 -0.06 6.36
N GLU A 138 -3.81 -0.46 5.88
CA GLU A 138 -3.45 -0.41 4.46
C GLU A 138 -4.37 -1.30 3.62
N ILE A 139 -4.60 -2.54 4.06
CA ILE A 139 -5.54 -3.46 3.39
C ILE A 139 -6.93 -2.85 3.37
N LEU A 140 -7.42 -2.37 4.51
CA LEU A 140 -8.77 -1.83 4.61
C LEU A 140 -8.94 -0.54 3.79
N ARG A 141 -7.91 0.31 3.71
CA ARG A 141 -7.90 1.46 2.78
C ARG A 141 -7.93 1.00 1.33
N ALA A 142 -7.17 -0.02 0.96
CA ALA A 142 -7.19 -0.58 -0.40
C ALA A 142 -8.58 -1.12 -0.76
N VAL A 143 -9.27 -1.81 0.16
CA VAL A 143 -10.66 -2.26 -0.04
C VAL A 143 -11.59 -1.12 -0.48
N PHE A 144 -11.47 0.06 0.15
CA PHE A 144 -12.34 1.20 -0.13
C PHE A 144 -11.89 2.06 -1.31
N HIS A 145 -10.58 2.21 -1.51
CA HIS A 145 -10.01 3.22 -2.41
C HIS A 145 -9.28 2.65 -3.63
N SER A 146 -8.69 1.45 -3.53
CA SER A 146 -7.83 0.89 -4.58
C SER A 146 -7.75 -0.65 -4.50
N PRO A 147 -8.82 -1.38 -4.84
CA PRO A 147 -8.93 -2.82 -4.64
C PRO A 147 -7.86 -3.60 -5.41
N ASP A 148 -7.41 -3.10 -6.57
CA ASP A 148 -6.36 -3.73 -7.38
C ASP A 148 -5.03 -3.91 -6.64
N LYS A 149 -4.75 -3.13 -5.59
CA LYS A 149 -3.58 -3.31 -4.72
C LYS A 149 -3.59 -4.63 -3.94
N LEU A 150 -4.74 -5.29 -3.88
CA LEU A 150 -4.92 -6.60 -3.25
C LEU A 150 -4.97 -7.74 -4.28
N LYS A 151 -4.68 -7.49 -5.56
CA LYS A 151 -4.72 -8.54 -6.58
C LYS A 151 -3.60 -9.57 -6.38
N PRO A 152 -3.93 -10.86 -6.18
CA PRO A 152 -2.92 -11.90 -5.98
C PRO A 152 -2.06 -12.14 -7.21
N GLY A 153 -0.80 -12.55 -7.01
CA GLY A 153 0.13 -12.86 -8.10
C GLY A 153 0.89 -11.65 -8.66
N ILE A 154 0.57 -10.45 -8.21
CA ILE A 154 1.48 -9.30 -8.20
C ILE A 154 2.00 -9.20 -6.76
N THR A 155 2.91 -10.09 -6.38
CA THR A 155 3.54 -9.96 -5.07
C THR A 155 4.47 -8.74 -5.10
N SER A 156 4.62 -8.08 -3.95
CA SER A 156 5.65 -7.05 -3.79
C SER A 156 7.02 -7.58 -4.21
N GLU A 157 7.30 -8.86 -3.99
CA GLU A 157 8.51 -9.55 -4.46
C GLU A 157 8.67 -9.55 -5.98
N ILE A 158 7.61 -9.86 -6.75
CA ILE A 158 7.66 -9.86 -8.22
C ILE A 158 7.86 -8.43 -8.75
N ILE A 159 7.11 -7.45 -8.23
CA ILE A 159 7.27 -6.05 -8.64
C ILE A 159 8.67 -5.56 -8.26
N THR A 160 9.14 -5.91 -7.07
CA THR A 160 10.48 -5.55 -6.59
C THR A 160 11.56 -6.16 -7.46
N ALA A 161 11.43 -7.43 -7.83
CA ALA A 161 12.37 -8.10 -8.71
C ALA A 161 12.38 -7.49 -10.12
N GLU A 162 11.21 -7.12 -10.65
CA GLU A 162 11.08 -6.45 -11.96
C GLU A 162 11.68 -5.04 -11.92
N ALA A 163 11.33 -4.23 -10.91
CA ALA A 163 11.87 -2.89 -10.71
C ALA A 163 13.40 -2.94 -10.56
N ALA A 164 13.92 -3.87 -9.76
CA ALA A 164 15.36 -4.09 -9.61
C ALA A 164 16.03 -4.47 -10.93
N SER A 165 15.40 -5.32 -11.75
CA SER A 165 15.92 -5.69 -13.07
C SER A 165 15.98 -4.48 -14.00
N ARG A 166 14.89 -3.72 -14.13
CA ARG A 166 14.82 -2.55 -15.03
C ARG A 166 15.86 -1.50 -14.68
N LEU A 167 16.04 -1.21 -13.39
CA LEU A 167 17.04 -0.26 -12.93
C LEU A 167 18.47 -0.78 -13.12
N ALA A 168 18.72 -2.08 -12.92
CA ALA A 168 20.01 -2.69 -13.21
C ALA A 168 20.37 -2.59 -14.70
N ASP A 169 19.40 -2.78 -15.59
CA ASP A 169 19.57 -2.64 -17.04
C ASP A 169 19.92 -1.19 -17.40
N ILE A 170 19.21 -0.20 -16.84
CA ILE A 170 19.54 1.23 -17.02
C ILE A 170 20.97 1.51 -16.53
N ALA A 171 21.34 1.02 -15.35
CA ALA A 171 22.69 1.19 -14.80
C ALA A 171 23.77 0.57 -15.70
N GLN A 172 23.50 -0.59 -16.31
CA GLN A 172 24.42 -1.24 -17.25
C GLN A 172 24.55 -0.45 -18.55
N ILE A 173 23.44 0.02 -19.13
CA ILE A 173 23.45 0.85 -20.35
C ILE A 173 24.30 2.11 -20.14
N LEU A 174 24.07 2.82 -19.02
CA LEU A 174 24.79 4.05 -18.70
C LEU A 174 26.29 3.81 -18.47
N ARG A 175 26.68 2.71 -17.82
CA ARG A 175 28.09 2.35 -17.61
C ARG A 175 28.78 1.89 -18.89
N ALA A 176 28.08 1.15 -19.76
CA ALA A 176 28.60 0.76 -21.07
C ALA A 176 28.92 1.99 -21.94
N ARG A 177 28.22 3.10 -21.71
CA ARG A 177 28.51 4.42 -22.28
C ARG A 177 29.76 5.11 -21.72
N GLY A 178 30.40 4.54 -20.71
CA GLY A 178 31.59 5.10 -20.04
C GLY A 178 31.29 6.14 -18.96
N LEU A 179 30.04 6.24 -18.50
CA LEU A 179 29.70 7.13 -17.38
C LEU A 179 30.24 6.61 -16.06
N ASP A 180 30.61 7.53 -15.17
CA ASP A 180 31.13 7.18 -13.85
C ASP A 180 30.09 6.40 -13.01
N ALA A 181 30.54 5.31 -12.40
CA ALA A 181 29.65 4.41 -11.67
C ALA A 181 28.98 5.08 -10.46
N HIS A 182 29.67 5.98 -9.78
CA HIS A 182 29.11 6.69 -8.63
C HIS A 182 28.07 7.73 -9.08
N GLN A 183 28.33 8.44 -10.17
CA GLN A 183 27.35 9.36 -10.76
C GLN A 183 26.09 8.64 -11.26
N VAL A 184 26.24 7.46 -11.88
CA VAL A 184 25.11 6.62 -12.31
C VAL A 184 24.29 6.15 -11.12
N ALA A 185 24.94 5.59 -10.08
CA ALA A 185 24.25 5.14 -8.87
C ALA A 185 23.45 6.29 -8.22
N HIS A 186 24.09 7.43 -7.98
CA HIS A 186 23.43 8.58 -7.36
C HIS A 186 22.28 9.15 -8.20
N PHE A 187 22.38 9.09 -9.53
CA PHE A 187 21.27 9.48 -10.40
C PHE A 187 20.10 8.50 -10.32
N LEU A 188 20.36 7.20 -10.31
CA LEU A 188 19.32 6.18 -10.18
C LEU A 188 18.65 6.23 -8.81
N ASP A 189 19.38 6.46 -7.73
CA ASP A 189 18.81 6.64 -6.39
C ASP A 189 17.79 7.78 -6.35
N ARG A 190 18.07 8.90 -7.04
CA ARG A 190 17.13 10.02 -7.20
C ARG A 190 15.89 9.63 -8.00
N ILE A 191 16.05 8.85 -9.09
CA ILE A 191 14.91 8.33 -9.87
C ILE A 191 14.03 7.42 -9.02
N VAL A 192 14.62 6.44 -8.34
CA VAL A 192 13.91 5.50 -7.45
C VAL A 192 13.13 6.27 -6.38
N PHE A 193 13.77 7.25 -5.76
CA PHE A 193 13.11 8.08 -4.77
C PHE A 193 11.90 8.82 -5.34
N CYS A 194 12.02 9.44 -6.52
CA CYS A 194 10.89 10.13 -7.16
C CYS A 194 9.72 9.20 -7.44
N LEU A 195 9.99 7.98 -7.93
CA LEU A 195 8.99 6.97 -8.26
C LEU A 195 8.25 6.49 -7.00
N PHE A 196 8.97 6.17 -5.92
CA PHE A 196 8.33 5.89 -4.63
C PHE A 196 7.54 7.09 -4.10
N ALA A 197 8.13 8.28 -4.16
CA ALA A 197 7.55 9.47 -3.55
C ALA A 197 6.23 9.87 -4.20
N GLU A 198 6.05 9.70 -5.52
CA GLU A 198 4.78 10.00 -6.17
C GLU A 198 3.68 8.98 -5.85
N ASP A 199 4.03 7.69 -5.71
CA ASP A 199 3.06 6.62 -5.47
C ASP A 199 2.60 6.52 -4.01
N ILE A 200 3.41 6.97 -3.05
CA ILE A 200 3.05 7.05 -1.63
C ILE A 200 2.54 8.43 -1.20
N GLY A 201 2.39 9.37 -2.14
CA GLY A 201 1.82 10.70 -1.89
C GLY A 201 2.77 11.70 -1.21
N LEU A 202 4.09 11.51 -1.32
CA LEU A 202 5.09 12.51 -0.94
C LEU A 202 5.25 13.61 -2.00
N LEU A 203 5.22 13.22 -3.27
CA LEU A 203 5.09 14.11 -4.43
C LEU A 203 3.65 14.14 -4.94
N PRO A 204 3.26 15.16 -5.71
CA PRO A 204 1.99 15.16 -6.43
C PRO A 204 1.84 13.89 -7.29
N PRO A 205 0.64 13.31 -7.41
CA PRO A 205 0.44 12.04 -8.10
C PRO A 205 0.98 12.05 -9.54
N ASN A 206 1.76 11.03 -9.88
CA ASN A 206 2.36 10.83 -11.21
C ASN A 206 3.19 12.03 -11.71
N LEU A 207 3.73 12.89 -10.83
CA LEU A 207 4.47 14.07 -11.26
C LEU A 207 5.72 13.70 -12.08
N PHE A 208 6.57 12.83 -11.55
CA PHE A 208 7.78 12.37 -12.22
C PHE A 208 7.40 11.59 -13.48
N SER A 209 6.48 10.63 -13.37
CA SER A 209 5.97 9.86 -14.52
C SER A 209 5.47 10.74 -15.67
N ARG A 210 4.72 11.83 -15.37
CA ARG A 210 4.26 12.81 -16.37
C ARG A 210 5.42 13.58 -17.01
N VAL A 211 6.49 13.89 -16.27
CA VAL A 211 7.68 14.54 -16.82
C VAL A 211 8.38 13.62 -17.81
N VAL A 212 8.63 12.36 -17.42
CA VAL A 212 9.27 11.37 -18.29
C VAL A 212 8.44 11.19 -19.58
N GLU A 213 7.14 10.94 -19.44
CA GLU A 213 6.21 10.74 -20.58
C GLU A 213 6.25 11.92 -21.56
N LYS A 214 6.12 13.16 -21.07
CA LYS A 214 6.08 14.36 -21.92
C LYS A 214 7.43 14.72 -22.56
N THR A 215 8.51 14.06 -22.16
CA THR A 215 9.87 14.35 -22.63
C THR A 215 10.58 13.17 -23.29
N ARG A 216 9.87 12.06 -23.56
CA ARG A 216 10.40 10.85 -24.23
C ARG A 216 11.20 11.18 -25.48
N ASP A 217 10.66 12.02 -26.36
CA ASP A 217 11.29 12.37 -27.64
C ASP A 217 12.25 13.57 -27.56
N SER A 218 12.52 14.11 -26.36
CA SER A 218 13.32 15.32 -26.19
C SER A 218 14.28 15.21 -24.99
N PRO A 219 15.45 14.57 -25.18
CA PRO A 219 16.47 14.44 -24.15
C PRO A 219 16.88 15.73 -23.43
N SER A 220 17.05 16.83 -24.19
CA SER A 220 17.41 18.13 -23.61
C SER A 220 16.32 18.68 -22.70
N ARG A 221 15.04 18.46 -23.05
CA ARG A 221 13.90 18.87 -22.22
C ARG A 221 13.75 17.97 -21.00
N PHE A 222 14.00 16.68 -21.13
CA PHE A 222 14.06 15.75 -20.00
C PHE A 222 15.09 16.22 -18.97
N SER A 223 16.36 16.42 -19.38
CA SER A 223 17.43 16.87 -18.47
C SER A 223 17.09 18.18 -17.78
N LYS A 224 16.51 19.14 -18.51
CA LYS A 224 16.08 20.43 -17.95
C LYS A 224 15.00 20.27 -16.87
N LEU A 225 13.93 19.54 -17.16
CA LEU A 225 12.81 19.39 -16.22
C LEU A 225 13.19 18.54 -15.01
N ILE A 226 13.98 17.48 -15.20
CA ILE A 226 14.49 16.67 -14.09
C ILE A 226 15.42 17.48 -13.18
N SER A 227 16.29 18.33 -13.75
CA SER A 227 17.12 19.23 -12.94
C SER A 227 16.26 20.18 -12.11
N GLN A 228 15.24 20.79 -12.70
CA GLN A 228 14.32 21.69 -11.99
C GLN A 228 13.54 20.96 -10.88
N LEU A 229 13.09 19.73 -11.14
CA LEU A 229 12.39 18.92 -10.15
C LEU A 229 13.33 18.58 -8.98
N PHE A 230 14.57 18.16 -9.25
CA PHE A 230 15.53 17.86 -8.20
C PHE A 230 15.90 19.09 -7.37
N ASP A 231 16.05 20.26 -8.00
CA ASP A 231 16.30 21.52 -7.29
C ASP A 231 15.11 21.89 -6.37
N ALA A 232 13.88 21.75 -6.88
CA ALA A 232 12.66 21.95 -6.08
C ALA A 232 12.56 20.95 -4.92
N MET A 233 12.95 19.70 -5.13
CA MET A 233 13.01 18.70 -4.06
C MET A 233 14.09 19.03 -3.02
N ALA A 234 15.21 19.61 -3.41
CA ALA A 234 16.31 19.98 -2.51
C ALA A 234 15.98 21.16 -1.59
N GLN A 235 15.30 22.17 -2.14
CA GLN A 235 15.06 23.45 -1.48
C GLN A 235 13.63 23.57 -0.94
N GLY A 236 12.70 22.80 -1.50
CA GLY A 236 11.27 23.09 -1.45
C GLY A 236 10.91 24.23 -2.42
N GLY A 237 9.63 24.33 -2.80
CA GLY A 237 9.13 25.40 -3.66
C GLY A 237 8.34 24.87 -4.85
N ASP A 238 8.31 25.66 -5.92
CA ASP A 238 7.40 25.40 -7.05
C ASP A 238 8.09 24.62 -8.17
N PHE A 239 7.41 23.59 -8.67
CA PHE A 239 7.70 22.94 -9.95
C PHE A 239 6.52 23.13 -10.89
N GLY A 240 6.60 24.16 -11.74
CA GLY A 240 5.46 24.60 -12.52
C GLY A 240 4.35 25.19 -11.64
N LEU A 241 3.20 24.53 -11.59
CA LEU A 241 2.07 24.91 -10.72
C LEU A 241 1.97 24.02 -9.46
N GLU A 242 2.86 23.04 -9.34
CA GLU A 242 2.83 22.05 -8.27
C GLU A 242 3.79 22.49 -7.15
N VAL A 243 3.34 22.42 -5.89
CA VAL A 243 4.17 22.75 -4.73
C VAL A 243 4.91 21.50 -4.26
N ILE A 244 6.24 21.57 -4.23
CA ILE A 244 7.14 20.48 -3.86
C ILE A 244 7.68 20.71 -2.45
N ARG A 245 7.55 19.68 -1.60
CA ARG A 245 8.14 19.69 -0.25
C ARG A 245 9.66 19.62 -0.34
N ARG A 246 10.32 20.25 0.63
CA ARG A 246 11.77 20.09 0.80
C ARG A 246 12.07 18.69 1.34
N PHE A 247 12.91 17.95 0.63
CA PHE A 247 13.47 16.66 1.04
C PHE A 247 14.88 16.90 1.60
N ASN A 248 15.08 16.54 2.86
CA ASN A 248 16.36 16.71 3.54
C ASN A 248 17.39 15.65 3.11
N GLY A 249 18.63 15.81 3.57
CA GLY A 249 19.74 14.87 3.31
C GLY A 249 20.58 15.26 2.09
N SER A 250 21.46 14.35 1.68
CA SER A 250 22.41 14.60 0.59
C SER A 250 21.89 14.21 -0.80
N LEU A 251 20.77 13.48 -0.88
CA LEU A 251 20.31 12.83 -2.12
C LEU A 251 19.95 13.82 -3.24
N PHE A 252 19.35 14.97 -2.90
CA PHE A 252 18.97 16.01 -3.86
C PHE A 252 19.90 17.22 -3.83
N VAL A 253 21.11 17.10 -3.27
CA VAL A 253 22.06 18.23 -3.31
C VAL A 253 22.26 18.69 -4.76
N PRO A 254 22.16 20.00 -5.06
CA PRO A 254 22.24 20.51 -6.41
C PRO A 254 23.51 20.03 -7.13
N GLY A 255 23.34 19.54 -8.35
CA GLY A 255 24.41 18.95 -9.14
C GLY A 255 23.94 18.54 -10.53
N PRO A 256 24.87 18.23 -11.43
CA PRO A 256 24.52 17.89 -12.80
C PRO A 256 23.60 16.66 -12.86
N VAL A 257 22.60 16.74 -13.72
CA VAL A 257 21.76 15.61 -14.13
C VAL A 257 22.45 14.89 -15.28
N LEU A 258 22.39 13.56 -15.31
CA LEU A 258 22.94 12.78 -16.41
C LEU A 258 22.12 13.04 -17.69
N GLU A 259 22.80 13.37 -18.79
CA GLU A 259 22.16 13.47 -20.10
C GLU A 259 21.86 12.07 -20.63
N LEU A 260 20.57 11.74 -20.66
CA LEU A 260 20.07 10.48 -21.18
C LEU A 260 19.84 10.55 -22.69
N THR A 261 19.98 9.43 -23.37
CA THR A 261 19.50 9.27 -24.75
C THR A 261 17.99 8.98 -24.76
N GLN A 262 17.34 9.11 -25.92
CA GLN A 262 15.92 8.74 -26.07
C GLN A 262 15.64 7.29 -25.63
N ALA A 263 16.52 6.34 -25.99
CA ALA A 263 16.36 4.93 -25.60
C ALA A 263 16.51 4.70 -24.09
N GLU A 264 17.36 5.48 -23.41
CA GLU A 264 17.50 5.42 -21.96
C GLU A 264 16.30 6.06 -21.25
N ILE A 265 15.74 7.15 -21.80
CA ILE A 265 14.51 7.75 -21.29
C ILE A 265 13.34 6.78 -21.44
N GLU A 266 13.28 6.04 -22.54
CA GLU A 266 12.29 4.98 -22.74
C GLU A 266 12.41 3.87 -21.68
N SER A 267 13.63 3.53 -21.29
CA SER A 267 13.88 2.56 -20.21
C SER A 267 13.43 3.11 -18.84
N VAL A 268 13.69 4.40 -18.56
CA VAL A 268 13.19 5.09 -17.36
C VAL A 268 11.66 5.15 -17.37
N HIS A 269 11.04 5.43 -18.52
CA HIS A 269 9.59 5.44 -18.66
C HIS A 269 8.99 4.07 -18.35
N ALA A 270 9.57 3.00 -18.89
CA ALA A 270 9.10 1.64 -18.63
C ALA A 270 9.20 1.27 -17.13
N ALA A 271 10.24 1.73 -16.42
CA ALA A 271 10.34 1.59 -14.97
C ALA A 271 9.29 2.43 -14.22
N ALA A 272 8.94 3.61 -14.75
CA ALA A 272 7.92 4.49 -14.19
C ALA A 272 6.48 3.94 -14.34
N GLN A 273 6.26 2.91 -15.17
CA GLN A 273 4.95 2.25 -15.30
C GLN A 273 4.71 1.15 -14.26
N LEU A 274 5.68 0.85 -13.40
CA LEU A 274 5.51 -0.11 -12.31
C LEU A 274 4.74 0.52 -11.13
N GLU A 275 4.11 -0.31 -10.31
CA GLU A 275 3.43 0.12 -9.09
C GLU A 275 4.43 0.24 -7.93
N TRP A 276 5.02 1.41 -7.75
CA TRP A 276 6.07 1.65 -6.75
C TRP A 276 5.56 1.66 -5.33
N SER A 277 4.25 1.86 -5.11
CA SER A 277 3.66 1.69 -3.77
C SER A 277 3.68 0.23 -3.28
N ALA A 278 3.87 -0.74 -4.19
CA ALA A 278 3.96 -2.15 -3.87
C ALA A 278 5.41 -2.71 -3.97
N VAL A 279 6.41 -1.86 -4.24
CA VAL A 279 7.83 -2.26 -4.18
C VAL A 279 8.30 -2.31 -2.73
N ASP A 280 8.95 -3.41 -2.35
CA ASP A 280 9.51 -3.62 -1.02
C ASP A 280 10.84 -2.86 -0.85
N PRO A 281 11.13 -2.28 0.33
CA PRO A 281 12.40 -1.58 0.59
C PRO A 281 13.67 -2.43 0.37
N SER A 282 13.57 -3.77 0.36
CA SER A 282 14.65 -4.68 -0.03
C SER A 282 15.18 -4.42 -1.44
N ILE A 283 14.43 -3.71 -2.29
CA ILE A 283 14.87 -3.30 -3.63
C ILE A 283 16.24 -2.63 -3.57
N PHE A 284 16.51 -1.77 -2.57
CA PHE A 284 17.81 -1.11 -2.44
C PHE A 284 18.95 -2.10 -2.31
N GLY A 285 18.78 -3.17 -1.53
CA GLY A 285 19.77 -4.24 -1.41
C GLY A 285 20.07 -4.90 -2.75
N THR A 286 19.02 -5.31 -3.47
CA THR A 286 19.16 -5.96 -4.78
C THR A 286 19.74 -5.01 -5.85
N LEU A 287 19.42 -3.71 -5.78
CA LEU A 287 19.96 -2.67 -6.65
C LEU A 287 21.43 -2.42 -6.38
N PHE A 288 21.86 -2.36 -5.11
CA PHE A 288 23.27 -2.23 -4.77
C PHE A 288 24.06 -3.46 -5.23
N GLU A 289 23.54 -4.68 -5.03
CA GLU A 289 24.22 -5.90 -5.48
C GLU A 289 24.35 -5.97 -7.02
N ARG A 290 23.24 -5.78 -7.75
CA ARG A 290 23.17 -5.90 -9.21
C ARG A 290 23.77 -4.68 -9.92
N GLY A 291 23.70 -3.52 -9.26
CA GLY A 291 24.26 -2.25 -9.69
C GLY A 291 25.76 -2.11 -9.43
N MET A 292 26.39 -3.00 -8.65
CA MET A 292 27.85 -3.02 -8.47
C MET A 292 28.56 -3.91 -9.49
N ASP A 293 29.77 -3.51 -9.88
CA ASP A 293 30.70 -4.33 -10.65
C ASP A 293 30.95 -5.68 -9.92
N PRO A 294 30.69 -6.84 -10.57
CA PRO A 294 30.92 -8.15 -9.96
C PRO A 294 32.30 -8.34 -9.34
N ALA A 295 33.35 -7.75 -9.93
CA ALA A 295 34.71 -7.84 -9.41
C ALA A 295 34.90 -7.07 -8.09
N LYS A 296 34.20 -5.94 -7.92
CA LYS A 296 34.23 -5.14 -6.69
C LYS A 296 33.27 -5.66 -5.62
N ARG A 297 32.20 -6.38 -6.01
CA ARG A 297 31.19 -6.94 -5.10
C ARG A 297 31.79 -7.89 -4.06
N ALA A 298 32.60 -8.85 -4.51
CA ALA A 298 33.23 -9.83 -3.64
C ALA A 298 34.28 -9.21 -2.70
N GLN A 299 35.00 -8.17 -3.14
CA GLN A 299 35.99 -7.47 -2.31
C GLN A 299 35.37 -6.65 -1.19
N LEU A 300 34.16 -6.11 -1.40
CA LEU A 300 33.50 -5.23 -0.44
C LEU A 300 32.57 -5.98 0.52
N GLY A 301 32.39 -7.29 0.36
CA GLY A 301 31.43 -8.08 1.14
C GLY A 301 30.00 -7.57 0.99
N ALA A 302 29.70 -6.93 -0.16
CA ALA A 302 28.43 -6.28 -0.43
C ALA A 302 27.37 -7.31 -0.83
N HIS A 303 27.02 -8.17 0.12
CA HIS A 303 25.90 -9.10 0.03
C HIS A 303 24.72 -8.51 0.80
N TYR A 304 23.57 -8.49 0.15
CA TYR A 304 22.31 -8.18 0.75
C TYR A 304 21.91 -9.32 1.70
N THR A 305 21.59 -8.96 2.94
CA THR A 305 20.99 -9.85 3.92
C THR A 305 19.48 -9.86 3.71
N SER A 306 18.90 -11.03 3.45
CA SER A 306 17.45 -11.14 3.23
C SER A 306 16.65 -10.70 4.45
N ARG A 307 15.39 -10.32 4.25
CA ARG A 307 14.49 -9.99 5.37
C ARG A 307 14.35 -11.17 6.34
N GLU A 308 14.20 -12.39 5.83
CA GLU A 308 14.11 -13.59 6.64
C GLU A 308 15.34 -13.74 7.54
N ASP A 309 16.55 -13.59 6.98
CA ASP A 309 17.79 -13.63 7.75
C ASP A 309 17.87 -12.51 8.79
N ILE A 310 17.45 -11.29 8.46
CA ILE A 310 17.36 -10.18 9.41
C ILE A 310 16.41 -10.55 10.57
N GLU A 311 15.25 -11.13 10.27
CA GLU A 311 14.24 -11.50 11.25
C GLU A 311 14.74 -12.61 12.19
N THR A 312 15.56 -13.57 11.71
CA THR A 312 16.16 -14.59 12.59
C THR A 312 17.00 -14.01 13.73
N LEU A 313 17.50 -12.78 13.57
CA LEU A 313 18.25 -12.07 14.60
C LEU A 313 17.41 -11.03 15.33
N VAL A 314 16.70 -10.16 14.60
CA VAL A 314 15.95 -9.04 15.16
C VAL A 314 14.79 -9.51 16.03
N GLU A 315 14.09 -10.57 15.63
CA GLU A 315 12.94 -11.07 16.37
C GLU A 315 13.33 -11.56 17.79
N PRO A 316 14.28 -12.51 17.97
CA PRO A 316 14.66 -12.98 19.31
C PRO A 316 15.47 -11.97 20.12
N VAL A 317 16.32 -11.15 19.48
CA VAL A 317 17.27 -10.28 20.20
C VAL A 317 16.68 -8.91 20.54
N VAL A 318 15.76 -8.40 19.73
CA VAL A 318 15.22 -7.04 19.89
C VAL A 318 13.73 -7.08 20.15
N MET A 319 12.95 -7.70 19.27
CA MET A 319 11.49 -7.57 19.32
C MET A 319 10.87 -8.35 20.47
N GLN A 320 11.27 -9.60 20.71
CA GLN A 320 10.74 -10.40 21.82
C GLN A 320 11.01 -9.78 23.20
N PRO A 321 12.24 -9.31 23.52
CA PRO A 321 12.49 -8.58 24.76
C PRO A 321 11.62 -7.33 24.92
N LEU A 322 11.52 -6.49 23.88
CA LEU A 322 10.72 -5.26 23.92
C LEU A 322 9.23 -5.54 24.10
N ARG A 323 8.69 -6.57 23.41
CA ARG A 323 7.28 -6.96 23.57
C ARG A 323 6.99 -7.49 24.97
N ARG A 324 7.94 -8.21 25.59
CA ARG A 324 7.81 -8.66 26.99
C ARG A 324 7.80 -7.49 27.96
N GLU A 325 8.76 -6.57 27.85
CA GLU A 325 8.82 -5.36 28.69
C GLU A 325 7.57 -4.49 28.53
N TRP A 326 7.08 -4.35 27.29
CA TRP A 326 5.82 -3.67 27.00
C TRP A 326 4.62 -4.34 27.67
N GLN A 327 4.52 -5.66 27.57
CA GLN A 327 3.42 -6.43 28.16
C GLN A 327 3.39 -6.28 29.69
N GLU A 328 4.55 -6.40 30.35
CA GLU A 328 4.68 -6.20 31.79
C GLU A 328 4.26 -4.78 32.22
N LEU A 329 4.69 -3.76 31.47
CA LEU A 329 4.31 -2.37 31.72
C LEU A 329 2.81 -2.16 31.51
N ARG A 330 2.24 -2.71 30.44
CA ARG A 330 0.81 -2.60 30.13
C ARG A 330 -0.03 -3.18 31.26
N ASP A 331 0.31 -4.38 31.72
CA ASP A 331 -0.41 -5.06 32.79
C ASP A 331 -0.34 -4.29 34.12
N ALA A 332 0.84 -3.71 34.43
CA ALA A 332 1.00 -2.84 35.59
C ALA A 332 0.14 -1.57 35.51
N VAL A 333 0.09 -0.92 34.34
CA VAL A 333 -0.72 0.28 34.10
C VAL A 333 -2.21 -0.05 34.17
N GLU A 334 -2.67 -1.12 33.53
CA GLU A 334 -4.06 -1.57 33.57
C GLU A 334 -4.51 -1.86 35.01
N SER A 335 -3.67 -2.53 35.80
CA SER A 335 -3.94 -2.78 37.22
C SER A 335 -4.12 -1.49 38.02
N LEU A 336 -3.25 -0.49 37.82
CA LEU A 336 -3.33 0.81 38.48
C LEU A 336 -4.58 1.61 38.08
N VAL A 337 -4.95 1.56 36.80
CA VAL A 337 -6.17 2.21 36.28
C VAL A 337 -7.42 1.56 36.89
N THR A 338 -7.44 0.24 36.99
CA THR A 338 -8.62 -0.52 37.48
C THR A 338 -8.78 -0.40 39.00
N THR A 339 -7.69 -0.34 39.75
CA THR A 339 -7.72 -0.27 41.22
C THR A 339 -7.85 1.16 41.77
N GLY A 340 -7.80 2.20 40.92
CA GLY A 340 -7.96 3.61 41.32
C GLY A 340 -6.84 4.15 42.24
N LYS A 341 -5.80 3.37 42.54
CA LYS A 341 -4.70 3.79 43.39
C LYS A 341 -3.65 4.52 42.55
N LYS A 342 -3.75 5.85 42.49
CA LYS A 342 -2.62 6.68 42.05
C LYS A 342 -1.45 6.45 43.01
N ARG A 343 -0.34 5.91 42.51
CA ARG A 343 0.94 5.97 43.23
C ARG A 343 1.34 7.46 43.30
N THR A 344 1.14 8.07 44.46
CA THR A 344 1.80 9.32 44.80
C THR A 344 3.29 9.05 44.90
N TRP A 345 4.06 9.73 44.05
CA TRP A 345 5.52 9.71 44.03
C TRP A 345 6.12 10.19 45.34
#